data_AF-A0A932KJS3-F1
#
_entry.id   AF-A0A932KJS3-F1
#
_cell.length_a   1.000
_cell.length_b   1.000
_cell.length_c   1.000
_cell.angle_alpha   90.00
_cell.angle_beta   90.00
_cell.angle_gamma   90.00
#
_symmetry.space_group_name_H-M   'P 1'
#
loop_
_entity.id
_entity.type
_entity.pdbx_description
1 polymer ?
#
loop_
_entity_poly.entity_id
_entity_poly.type
_entity_poly.pdbx_seq_one_letter_code
_entity_poly.pdbx_strand_id
1 'polypeptide(L)'
;MSKQIYAWIVAATFAAPVLAAPAHAGSYIIKEVKETQPGHWILLGLHWVEGLHEIEVKLATDKDQSAIGTFIRAYFYDQDKNLLIKYESPPAAGFKTPDGEVTLFAKPGNFTKGRIETLYFPITDETTGKWKSVVVVFGDSKQAVGRVYPEGKLADYEFDEKKWVK
;
A
#
# COMPACT_ATOMS: atom_id res chain seq x y z
N MET A 1 12.88 31.91 74.67
CA MET A 1 12.67 32.55 73.36
C MET A 1 12.93 31.50 72.29
N SER A 2 11.89 31.12 71.55
CA SER A 2 11.92 30.14 70.45
C SER A 2 12.03 30.87 69.11
N LYS A 3 12.82 30.34 68.16
CA LYS A 3 12.67 30.49 66.68
C LYS A 3 13.81 29.75 65.97
N GLN A 4 13.50 28.59 65.39
CA GLN A 4 13.19 28.33 63.96
C GLN A 4 14.44 28.13 63.09
N ILE A 5 14.68 26.86 62.75
CA ILE A 5 15.66 26.41 61.76
C ILE A 5 14.91 26.28 60.43
N TYR A 6 15.33 27.03 59.41
CA TYR A 6 14.82 26.92 58.05
C TYR A 6 15.62 25.85 57.30
N ALA A 7 15.00 24.70 57.02
CA ALA A 7 15.52 23.71 56.09
C ALA A 7 15.01 24.06 54.67
N TRP A 8 15.93 24.42 53.78
CA TRP A 8 15.64 24.56 52.35
C TRP A 8 15.75 23.18 51.69
N ILE A 9 14.62 22.64 51.26
CA ILE A 9 14.57 21.45 50.41
C ILE A 9 14.72 21.93 48.96
N VAL A 10 15.87 21.66 48.34
CA VAL A 10 16.05 21.82 46.90
C VAL A 10 15.37 20.63 46.22
N ALA A 11 14.21 20.88 45.61
CA ALA A 11 13.53 19.89 44.78
C ALA A 11 14.31 19.70 43.48
N ALA A 12 15.04 18.60 43.36
CA ALA A 12 15.64 18.18 42.11
C ALA A 12 14.55 17.61 41.19
N THR A 13 14.12 18.39 40.21
CA THR A 13 13.23 17.91 39.14
C THR A 13 14.04 17.01 38.20
N PHE A 14 13.91 15.70 38.36
CA PHE A 14 14.33 14.74 37.34
C PHE A 14 13.37 14.84 36.16
N ALA A 15 13.77 15.56 35.11
CA ALA A 15 13.13 15.41 33.80
C ALA A 15 13.52 14.04 33.24
N ALA A 16 12.63 13.05 33.40
CA ALA A 16 12.77 11.80 32.69
C ALA A 16 12.70 12.06 31.18
N PRO A 17 13.58 11.48 30.36
CA PRO A 17 13.41 11.53 28.92
C PRO A 17 12.09 10.83 28.59
N VAL A 18 11.16 11.56 27.98
CA VAL A 18 9.99 10.96 27.32
C VAL A 18 10.57 10.16 26.16
N LEU A 19 10.82 8.87 26.38
CA LEU A 19 10.97 7.92 25.28
C LEU A 19 9.65 7.96 24.51
N ALA A 20 9.66 8.67 23.38
CA ALA A 20 8.62 8.53 22.39
C ALA A 20 8.50 7.04 22.06
N ALA A 21 7.34 6.46 22.35
CA ALA A 21 7.05 5.08 22.00
C ALA A 21 7.34 4.87 20.50
N PRO A 22 7.90 3.72 20.08
CA PRO A 22 8.12 3.45 18.67
C PRO A 22 6.76 3.30 17.99
N ALA A 23 6.28 4.36 17.35
CA ALA A 23 5.01 4.36 16.62
C ALA A 23 5.19 3.66 15.26
N HIS A 24 5.37 2.34 15.27
CA HIS A 24 5.33 1.51 14.06
C HIS A 24 4.47 0.26 14.27
N ALA A 25 3.20 0.50 14.57
CA ALA A 25 2.12 -0.47 14.50
C ALA A 25 1.20 -0.13 13.31
N GLY A 26 1.65 -0.47 12.10
CA GLY A 26 0.84 -0.78 10.91
C GLY A 26 -0.02 0.31 10.26
N SER A 27 0.57 1.31 9.58
CA SER A 27 -0.22 2.35 8.90
C SER A 27 -0.84 1.97 7.55
N TYR A 28 -0.50 0.81 7.02
CA TYR A 28 -0.88 0.35 5.69
C TYR A 28 -1.59 -0.99 5.79
N ILE A 29 -2.70 -1.13 5.08
CA ILE A 29 -3.55 -2.31 5.15
C ILE A 29 -3.95 -2.72 3.72
N ILE A 30 -3.66 -3.96 3.33
CA ILE A 30 -4.21 -4.58 2.11
C ILE A 30 -5.43 -5.43 2.52
N LYS A 31 -6.62 -4.90 2.29
CA LYS A 31 -7.90 -5.53 2.69
C LYS A 31 -8.25 -6.72 1.80
N GLU A 32 -8.09 -6.56 0.50
CA GLU A 32 -8.46 -7.57 -0.49
C GLU A 32 -7.50 -7.49 -1.68
N VAL A 33 -7.16 -8.65 -2.21
CA VAL A 33 -6.55 -8.82 -3.53
C VAL A 33 -7.33 -9.94 -4.17
N LYS A 34 -7.87 -9.70 -5.37
CA LYS A 34 -8.60 -10.71 -6.13
C LYS A 34 -8.46 -10.47 -7.62
N GLU A 35 -8.67 -11.51 -8.40
CA GLU A 35 -8.85 -11.39 -9.84
C GLU A 35 -10.28 -10.97 -10.16
N THR A 36 -10.45 -10.03 -11.08
CA THR A 36 -11.75 -9.59 -11.58
C THR A 36 -11.81 -9.68 -13.11
N GLN A 37 -13.04 -9.82 -13.60
CA GLN A 37 -13.31 -9.70 -15.03
C GLN A 37 -13.30 -8.22 -15.44
N PRO A 38 -13.00 -7.95 -16.72
CA PRO A 38 -12.92 -6.58 -17.20
C PRO A 38 -14.20 -5.80 -17.01
N GLY A 39 -14.07 -4.53 -16.62
CA GLY A 39 -15.22 -3.63 -16.52
C GLY A 39 -14.94 -2.17 -16.86
N HIS A 40 -13.69 -1.82 -17.21
CA HIS A 40 -13.29 -0.44 -17.42
C HIS A 40 -12.08 -0.31 -18.35
N TRP A 41 -11.73 0.94 -18.65
CA TRP A 41 -10.58 1.30 -19.48
C TRP A 41 -9.36 1.46 -18.59
N ILE A 42 -8.20 0.99 -19.04
CA ILE A 42 -6.94 1.12 -18.31
C ILE A 42 -5.91 1.83 -19.19
N LEU A 43 -5.25 2.85 -18.65
CA LEU A 43 -4.18 3.59 -19.32
C LEU A 43 -2.84 2.90 -19.11
N LEU A 44 -2.34 2.26 -20.16
CA LEU A 44 -1.02 1.64 -20.22
C LEU A 44 -0.07 2.51 -21.03
N GLY A 45 0.84 3.20 -20.34
CA GLY A 45 1.72 4.20 -20.97
C GLY A 45 0.90 5.36 -21.54
N LEU A 46 0.77 5.44 -22.85
CA LEU A 46 -0.01 6.46 -23.57
C LEU A 46 -1.27 5.91 -24.24
N HIS A 47 -1.61 4.64 -24.00
CA HIS A 47 -2.73 3.97 -24.67
C HIS A 47 -3.80 3.53 -23.68
N TRP A 48 -5.05 3.87 -24.00
CA TRP A 48 -6.23 3.35 -23.31
C TRP A 48 -6.59 1.99 -23.89
N VAL A 49 -6.72 1.00 -23.02
CA VAL A 49 -7.13 -0.36 -23.37
C VAL A 49 -8.39 -0.70 -22.58
N GLU A 50 -9.44 -1.11 -23.28
CA GLU A 50 -10.68 -1.60 -22.67
C GLU A 50 -10.61 -3.11 -22.48
N GLY A 51 -11.30 -3.62 -21.47
CA GLY A 51 -11.61 -5.04 -21.43
C GLY A 51 -10.46 -5.94 -20.97
N LEU A 52 -9.47 -5.39 -20.24
CA LEU A 52 -8.39 -6.20 -19.67
C LEU A 52 -8.84 -6.96 -18.42
N HIS A 53 -8.42 -8.22 -18.32
CA HIS A 53 -8.46 -8.96 -17.06
C HIS A 53 -7.55 -8.25 -16.06
N GLU A 54 -7.87 -8.30 -14.78
CA GLU A 54 -7.16 -7.48 -13.80
C GLU A 54 -7.13 -8.09 -12.40
N ILE A 55 -6.20 -7.57 -11.60
CA ILE A 55 -6.15 -7.77 -10.17
C ILE A 55 -6.71 -6.52 -9.50
N GLU A 56 -7.87 -6.66 -8.85
CA GLU A 56 -8.46 -5.65 -7.97
C GLU A 56 -7.78 -5.72 -6.59
N VAL A 57 -7.26 -4.57 -6.16
CA VAL A 57 -6.61 -4.39 -4.86
C VAL A 57 -7.40 -3.36 -4.06
N LYS A 58 -7.89 -3.76 -2.88
CA LYS A 58 -8.48 -2.85 -1.91
C LYS A 58 -7.50 -2.59 -0.79
N LEU A 59 -7.19 -1.33 -0.56
CA LEU A 59 -6.27 -0.90 0.47
C LEU A 59 -6.85 0.19 1.34
N ALA A 60 -6.29 0.33 2.54
CA ALA A 60 -6.67 1.36 3.49
C ALA A 60 -5.45 1.76 4.33
N THR A 61 -5.58 2.90 5.00
CA THR A 61 -4.60 3.37 5.98
C THR A 61 -5.29 3.60 7.33
N ASP A 62 -4.54 3.51 8.42
CA ASP A 62 -5.07 3.69 9.78
C ASP A 62 -5.06 5.15 10.26
N LYS A 63 -4.55 6.06 9.43
CA LYS A 63 -4.38 7.49 9.68
C LYS A 63 -4.48 8.28 8.38
N ASP A 64 -4.86 9.55 8.49
CA ASP A 64 -4.78 10.46 7.35
C ASP A 64 -3.31 10.70 6.99
N GLN A 65 -2.97 10.58 5.71
CA GLN A 65 -1.61 10.84 5.25
C GLN A 65 -1.55 11.18 3.75
N SER A 66 -0.51 11.92 3.37
CA SER A 66 -0.21 12.13 1.96
C SER A 66 0.21 10.83 1.29
N ALA A 67 -0.13 10.68 0.01
CA ALA A 67 0.39 9.59 -0.81
C ALA A 67 1.79 9.88 -1.39
N ILE A 68 2.33 11.08 -1.14
CA ILE A 68 3.72 11.41 -1.48
C ILE A 68 4.65 10.51 -0.67
N GLY A 69 5.57 9.82 -1.36
CA GLY A 69 6.52 8.90 -0.74
C GLY A 69 5.94 7.51 -0.41
N THR A 70 4.64 7.27 -0.64
CA THR A 70 4.09 5.92 -0.59
C THR A 70 4.28 5.20 -1.92
N PHE A 71 4.36 3.87 -1.89
CA PHE A 71 4.34 3.03 -3.09
C PHE A 71 3.23 2.00 -2.99
N ILE A 72 2.66 1.64 -4.15
CA ILE A 72 1.70 0.55 -4.31
C ILE A 72 2.16 -0.22 -5.54
N ARG A 73 2.78 -1.38 -5.32
CA ARG A 73 3.44 -2.16 -6.37
C ARG A 73 2.77 -3.51 -6.53
N ALA A 74 2.79 -4.04 -7.75
CA ALA A 74 2.35 -5.40 -8.05
C ALA A 74 3.43 -6.12 -8.84
N TYR A 75 3.73 -7.35 -8.44
CA TYR A 75 4.73 -8.22 -9.05
C TYR A 75 4.02 -9.50 -9.47
N PHE A 76 3.97 -9.78 -10.77
CA PHE A 76 3.34 -10.99 -11.29
C PHE A 76 4.40 -12.04 -11.55
N TYR A 77 4.12 -13.27 -11.11
CA TYR A 77 5.05 -14.39 -11.21
C TYR A 77 4.42 -15.55 -11.96
N ASP A 78 5.26 -16.34 -12.62
CA ASP A 78 4.87 -17.62 -13.20
C ASP A 78 4.77 -18.74 -12.14
N GLN A 79 4.59 -19.99 -12.60
CA GLN A 79 4.50 -21.17 -11.73
C GLN A 79 5.78 -21.47 -10.97
N ASP A 80 6.93 -21.13 -11.55
CA ASP A 80 8.26 -21.38 -11.00
C ASP A 80 8.76 -20.20 -10.16
N LYS A 81 7.88 -19.22 -9.91
CA LYS A 81 8.12 -17.99 -9.15
C LYS A 81 9.13 -17.04 -9.81
N ASN A 82 9.29 -17.13 -11.12
CA ASN A 82 10.02 -16.12 -11.89
C ASN A 82 9.14 -14.89 -12.10
N LEU A 83 9.73 -13.70 -11.95
CA LEU A 83 9.04 -12.44 -12.19
C LEU A 83 8.76 -12.28 -13.69
N LEU A 84 7.48 -12.09 -14.03
CA LEU A 84 7.02 -11.82 -15.40
C LEU A 84 6.96 -10.32 -15.68
N ILE A 85 6.29 -9.58 -14.80
CA ILE A 85 6.14 -8.13 -14.90
C ILE A 85 6.03 -7.51 -13.51
N LYS A 86 6.49 -6.27 -13.43
CA LYS A 86 6.39 -5.41 -12.26
C LYS A 86 5.67 -4.11 -12.62
N TYR A 87 4.70 -3.74 -11.80
CA TYR A 87 4.09 -2.42 -11.80
C TYR A 87 4.63 -1.60 -10.62
N GLU A 88 5.30 -0.48 -10.92
CA GLU A 88 5.83 0.45 -9.91
C GLU A 88 4.74 1.28 -9.22
N SER A 89 3.60 1.44 -9.89
CA SER A 89 2.40 2.14 -9.44
C SER A 89 1.19 1.52 -10.15
N PRO A 90 -0.03 1.55 -9.56
CA PRO A 90 -1.24 1.21 -10.29
C PRO A 90 -1.36 2.10 -11.56
N PRO A 91 -1.63 1.50 -12.73
CA PRO A 91 -2.11 2.24 -13.88
C PRO A 91 -3.39 3.01 -13.56
N ALA A 92 -3.67 4.07 -14.32
CA ALA A 92 -4.94 4.78 -14.17
C ALA A 92 -6.06 3.98 -14.83
N ALA A 93 -7.17 3.80 -14.11
CA ALA A 93 -8.41 3.22 -14.63
C ALA A 93 -9.42 4.33 -14.94
N GLY A 94 -10.25 4.16 -15.96
CA GLY A 94 -11.27 5.11 -16.41
C GLY A 94 -12.64 4.45 -16.50
N PHE A 95 -13.64 5.04 -15.85
CA PHE A 95 -15.03 4.57 -15.88
C PHE A 95 -15.90 5.59 -16.58
N LYS A 96 -16.71 5.12 -17.54
CA LYS A 96 -17.69 5.98 -18.20
C LYS A 96 -18.86 6.21 -17.26
N THR A 97 -19.13 7.47 -16.92
CA THR A 97 -20.29 7.88 -16.13
C THR A 97 -21.55 7.91 -17.02
N PRO A 98 -22.77 7.95 -16.45
CA PRO A 98 -24.01 7.93 -17.23
C PRO A 98 -24.15 9.08 -18.23
N ASP A 99 -23.51 10.22 -17.97
CA ASP A 99 -23.42 11.39 -18.84
C ASP A 99 -22.34 11.28 -19.93
N GLY A 100 -21.53 10.22 -19.90
CA GLY A 100 -20.50 9.92 -20.89
C GLY A 100 -19.10 10.47 -20.55
N GLU A 101 -18.92 11.12 -19.41
CA GLU A 101 -17.59 11.51 -18.92
C GLU A 101 -16.77 10.28 -18.49
N VAL A 102 -15.44 10.39 -18.46
CA VAL A 102 -14.57 9.33 -17.95
C VAL A 102 -14.01 9.77 -16.62
N THR A 103 -14.38 9.06 -15.54
CA THR A 103 -13.79 9.27 -14.21
C THR A 103 -12.53 8.43 -14.08
N LEU A 104 -11.42 9.11 -13.79
CA LEU A 104 -10.12 8.48 -13.61
C LEU A 104 -9.88 8.07 -12.15
N PHE A 105 -9.57 6.80 -11.94
CA PHE A 105 -9.10 6.24 -10.69
C PHE A 105 -7.61 5.92 -10.83
N ALA A 106 -6.79 6.80 -10.28
CA ALA A 106 -5.35 6.60 -10.15
C ALA A 106 -5.01 6.43 -8.66
N LYS A 107 -3.72 6.20 -8.36
CA LYS A 107 -3.20 6.34 -7.01
C LYS A 107 -3.70 7.67 -6.40
N PRO A 108 -4.36 7.66 -5.23
CA PRO A 108 -4.92 8.88 -4.67
C PRO A 108 -3.80 9.82 -4.25
N GLY A 109 -4.04 11.14 -4.25
CA GLY A 109 -3.08 12.13 -3.77
C GLY A 109 -2.90 12.10 -2.24
N ASN A 110 -3.94 11.71 -1.52
CA ASN A 110 -3.96 11.55 -0.07
C ASN A 110 -4.77 10.31 0.31
N PHE A 111 -4.39 9.63 1.38
CA PHE A 111 -5.18 8.60 2.01
C PHE A 111 -5.94 9.18 3.20
N THR A 112 -7.24 8.90 3.25
CA THR A 112 -8.07 9.18 4.41
C THR A 112 -8.11 7.94 5.30
N LYS A 113 -8.00 8.13 6.61
CA LYS A 113 -8.07 7.06 7.62
C LYS A 113 -9.31 6.20 7.40
N GLY A 114 -9.09 4.89 7.28
CA GLY A 114 -10.15 3.89 7.15
C GLY A 114 -10.88 3.88 5.80
N ARG A 115 -10.67 4.88 4.94
CA ARG A 115 -11.23 4.87 3.58
C ARG A 115 -10.57 3.75 2.79
N ILE A 116 -11.42 2.98 2.09
CA ILE A 116 -10.98 1.94 1.18
C ILE A 116 -10.75 2.58 -0.17
N GLU A 117 -9.53 2.45 -0.68
CA GLU A 117 -9.18 2.80 -2.05
C GLU A 117 -9.11 1.50 -2.85
N THR A 118 -9.74 1.50 -4.02
CA THR A 118 -9.72 0.38 -4.96
C THR A 118 -8.83 0.73 -6.13
N LEU A 119 -7.90 -0.16 -6.45
CA LEU A 119 -6.91 0.00 -7.52
C LEU A 119 -6.87 -1.27 -8.36
N TYR A 120 -6.41 -1.13 -9.60
CA TYR A 120 -6.44 -2.20 -10.59
C TYR A 120 -5.06 -2.37 -11.22
N PHE A 121 -4.63 -3.62 -11.35
CA PHE A 121 -3.42 -4.01 -12.06
C PHE A 121 -3.76 -4.95 -13.20
N PRO A 122 -3.54 -4.56 -14.46
CA PRO A 122 -3.97 -5.36 -15.60
C PRO A 122 -3.10 -6.61 -15.78
N ILE A 123 -3.77 -7.69 -16.17
CA ILE A 123 -3.18 -8.90 -16.72
C ILE A 123 -3.10 -8.67 -18.23
N THR A 124 -1.91 -8.28 -18.69
CA THR A 124 -1.61 -8.02 -20.10
C THR A 124 -1.24 -9.31 -20.82
N ASP A 125 -1.17 -9.28 -22.15
CA ASP A 125 -0.73 -10.40 -22.99
C ASP A 125 0.63 -11.00 -22.57
N GLU A 126 1.51 -10.19 -21.97
CA GLU A 126 2.80 -10.66 -21.44
C GLU A 126 2.63 -11.65 -20.28
N THR A 127 1.57 -11.48 -19.50
CA THR A 127 1.22 -12.28 -18.32
C THR A 127 0.12 -13.30 -18.57
N THR A 128 -0.80 -13.04 -19.50
CA THR A 128 -1.98 -13.87 -19.78
C THR A 128 -1.58 -15.32 -20.01
N GLY A 129 -2.20 -16.23 -19.26
CA GLY A 129 -1.94 -17.67 -19.32
C GLY A 129 -0.63 -18.14 -18.65
N LYS A 130 0.30 -17.23 -18.34
CA LYS A 130 1.59 -17.54 -17.72
C LYS A 130 1.60 -17.27 -16.21
N TRP A 131 0.98 -16.19 -15.78
CA TRP A 131 0.99 -15.80 -14.37
C TRP A 131 0.24 -16.83 -13.51
N LYS A 132 0.74 -17.06 -12.30
CA LYS A 132 0.16 -17.95 -11.28
C LYS A 132 0.00 -17.28 -9.92
N SER A 133 0.81 -16.26 -9.65
CA SER A 133 0.69 -15.51 -8.41
C SER A 133 1.01 -14.05 -8.64
N VAL A 134 0.42 -13.19 -7.81
CA VAL A 134 0.76 -11.77 -7.74
C VAL A 134 1.10 -11.42 -6.29
N VAL A 135 2.22 -10.71 -6.12
CA VAL A 135 2.57 -10.07 -4.84
C VAL A 135 2.22 -8.60 -4.95
N VAL A 136 1.33 -8.13 -4.09
CA VAL A 136 1.00 -6.71 -3.96
C VAL A 136 1.67 -6.16 -2.71
N VAL A 137 2.36 -5.04 -2.85
CA VAL A 137 3.06 -4.37 -1.74
C VAL A 137 2.57 -2.93 -1.62
N PHE A 138 2.21 -2.53 -0.39
CA PHE A 138 1.76 -1.19 -0.07
C PHE A 138 2.53 -0.65 1.14
N GLY A 139 3.14 0.51 1.00
CA GLY A 139 3.93 1.08 2.08
C GLY A 139 4.66 2.37 1.74
N ASP A 140 5.71 2.64 2.51
CA ASP A 140 6.68 3.72 2.30
C ASP A 140 8.11 3.19 2.55
N SER A 141 9.09 4.10 2.52
CA SER A 141 10.52 3.77 2.71
C SER A 141 10.90 3.28 4.12
N LYS A 142 9.94 3.21 5.06
CA LYS A 142 10.16 2.77 6.44
C LYS A 142 9.40 1.48 6.77
N GLN A 143 8.19 1.31 6.23
CA GLN A 143 7.35 0.15 6.50
C GLN A 143 6.43 -0.17 5.32
N ALA A 144 6.17 -1.45 5.13
CA ALA A 144 5.26 -1.94 4.12
C ALA A 144 4.47 -3.16 4.61
N VAL A 145 3.37 -3.42 3.92
CA VAL A 145 2.63 -4.68 4.00
C VAL A 145 2.61 -5.32 2.63
N GLY A 146 2.65 -6.64 2.60
CA GLY A 146 2.55 -7.44 1.38
C GLY A 146 1.35 -8.37 1.45
N ARG A 147 0.82 -8.76 0.28
CA ARG A 147 -0.12 -9.87 0.16
C ARG A 147 0.14 -10.66 -1.11
N VAL A 148 0.07 -11.98 -1.01
CA VAL A 148 0.12 -12.89 -2.16
C VAL A 148 -1.31 -13.28 -2.53
N TYR A 149 -1.62 -13.31 -3.82
CA TYR A 149 -2.84 -13.87 -4.38
C TYR A 149 -2.49 -14.88 -5.50
N PRO A 150 -3.25 -15.97 -5.68
CA PRO A 150 -4.42 -16.39 -4.90
C PRO A 150 -4.07 -16.85 -3.48
N GLU A 151 -2.98 -17.60 -3.32
CA GLU A 151 -2.47 -18.06 -2.02
C GLU A 151 -0.94 -18.16 -2.08
N GLY A 152 -0.27 -18.02 -0.93
CA GLY A 152 1.18 -18.17 -0.84
C GLY A 152 1.78 -17.45 0.36
N LYS A 153 3.08 -17.68 0.59
CA LYS A 153 3.86 -16.98 1.62
C LYS A 153 4.73 -15.92 0.96
N LEU A 154 4.73 -14.69 1.47
CA LEU A 154 5.56 -13.61 0.92
C LEU A 154 7.05 -13.96 0.87
N ALA A 155 7.54 -14.74 1.85
CA ALA A 155 8.94 -15.16 1.92
C ALA A 155 9.40 -15.95 0.68
N ASP A 156 8.46 -16.59 -0.02
CA ASP A 156 8.72 -17.43 -1.18
C ASP A 156 8.99 -16.64 -2.47
N TYR A 157 8.77 -15.33 -2.47
CA TYR A 157 8.87 -14.46 -3.65
C TYR A 157 9.95 -13.39 -3.47
N GLU A 158 10.56 -12.96 -4.57
CA GLU A 158 11.59 -11.91 -4.59
C GLU A 158 11.01 -10.58 -5.06
N PHE A 159 11.07 -9.55 -4.21
CA PHE A 159 10.56 -8.20 -4.50
C PHE A 159 11.36 -7.15 -3.71
N ASP A 160 11.42 -5.92 -4.22
CA ASP A 160 12.36 -4.89 -3.74
C ASP A 160 12.12 -4.46 -2.28
N GLU A 161 10.86 -4.50 -1.84
CA GLU A 161 10.44 -4.03 -0.52
C GLU A 161 10.57 -5.07 0.59
N LYS A 162 11.15 -6.25 0.32
CA LYS A 162 11.20 -7.38 1.26
C LYS A 162 11.77 -6.99 2.63
N LYS A 163 12.69 -6.02 2.68
CA LYS A 163 13.27 -5.45 3.91
C LYS A 163 12.31 -4.60 4.77
N TRP A 164 11.21 -4.11 4.20
CA TRP A 164 10.24 -3.24 4.87
C TRP A 164 8.91 -3.93 5.15
N VAL A 165 8.65 -5.04 4.46
CA VAL A 165 7.44 -5.83 4.64
C VAL A 165 7.53 -6.59 5.95
N LYS A 166 6.57 -6.30 6.84
CA LYS A 166 6.39 -7.00 8.13
C LYS A 166 5.32 -8.06 8.04
#